data_AF-A0A1B6H3P6-F1
#
_entry.id   AF-A0A1B6H3P6-F1
#
_cell.length_a   1.000
_cell.length_b   1.000
_cell.length_c   1.000
_cell.angle_alpha   90.00
_cell.angle_beta   90.00
_cell.angle_gamma   90.00
#
_symmetry.space_group_name_H-M   'P 1'
#
loop_
_entity.id
_entity.type
_entity.pdbx_description
1 polymer ?
#
loop_
_entity_poly.entity_id
_entity_poly.type
_entity_poly.pdbx_seq_one_letter_code
_entity_poly.pdbx_strand_id
1 'polypeptide(L)'
;ALPCTNIFASLTEADEEGEEEEEEDEMVNVENVQPEILICGDSHGRDLAYHLNKARKSNKTFGFIKPGGRSKDILNHENIEELNLKESDILVSVCGANDVAKNEANEAL
;
A
#
# COMPACT_ATOMS: atom_id res chain seq x y z
N ALA A 1 -28.45 -41.88 -2.53
CA ALA A 1 -28.75 -40.90 -1.47
C ALA A 1 -29.17 -39.61 -2.16
N LEU A 2 -30.23 -38.99 -1.63
CA LEU A 2 -31.06 -37.97 -2.27
C LEU A 2 -30.27 -36.71 -2.68
N PRO A 3 -30.61 -36.04 -3.80
CA PRO A 3 -30.14 -34.69 -4.05
C PRO A 3 -30.79 -33.72 -3.05
N CYS A 4 -29.97 -32.88 -2.41
CA CYS A 4 -30.44 -31.76 -1.60
C CYS A 4 -31.18 -30.78 -2.51
N THR A 5 -32.51 -30.80 -2.45
CA THR A 5 -33.39 -29.81 -3.08
C THR A 5 -33.29 -28.48 -2.35
N ASN A 6 -32.99 -27.42 -3.11
CA ASN A 6 -33.08 -26.03 -2.69
C ASN A 6 -34.44 -25.73 -2.04
N ILE A 7 -34.42 -25.15 -0.84
CA ILE A 7 -35.60 -24.84 -0.02
C ILE A 7 -36.21 -23.46 -0.36
N PHE A 8 -35.60 -22.68 -1.25
CA PHE A 8 -36.19 -21.41 -1.72
C PHE A 8 -36.92 -21.61 -3.04
N ALA A 9 -38.04 -22.31 -2.97
CA ALA A 9 -39.05 -22.36 -4.01
C ALA A 9 -40.43 -22.18 -3.36
N SER A 10 -40.78 -20.93 -3.04
CA SER A 10 -42.18 -20.48 -3.01
C SER A 10 -42.27 -19.00 -2.69
N LEU A 11 -43.21 -18.34 -3.37
CA LEU A 11 -43.65 -16.93 -3.33
C LEU A 11 -42.98 -16.03 -4.36
N THR A 12 -43.68 -15.42 -5.33
CA THR A 12 -45.07 -15.48 -5.82
C THR A 12 -45.06 -14.62 -7.09
N GLU A 13 -45.81 -15.02 -8.10
CA GLU A 13 -46.05 -14.26 -9.34
C GLU A 13 -46.70 -12.90 -9.05
N ALA A 14 -46.17 -11.83 -9.64
CA ALA A 14 -46.87 -10.60 -9.95
C ALA A 14 -46.24 -10.01 -11.22
N ASP A 15 -47.07 -9.84 -12.24
CA ASP A 15 -46.75 -9.24 -13.54
C ASP A 15 -46.19 -7.83 -13.39
N GLU A 16 -45.05 -7.56 -14.02
CA GLU A 16 -44.68 -6.26 -14.58
C GLU A 16 -43.60 -6.53 -15.65
N GLU A 17 -43.93 -6.29 -16.92
CA GLU A 17 -42.99 -6.32 -18.06
C GLU A 17 -41.95 -5.22 -17.85
N GLY A 18 -40.85 -5.55 -17.18
CA GLY A 18 -39.65 -4.74 -17.08
C GLY A 18 -38.58 -5.34 -17.98
N GLU A 19 -38.07 -4.54 -18.92
CA GLU A 19 -36.92 -4.88 -19.74
C GLU A 19 -35.73 -5.22 -18.82
N GLU A 20 -35.33 -6.49 -18.80
CA GLU A 20 -34.10 -6.93 -18.13
C GLU A 20 -32.93 -6.39 -18.95
N GLU A 21 -32.44 -5.19 -18.59
CA GLU A 21 -31.12 -4.73 -19.02
C GLU A 21 -30.10 -5.70 -18.41
N GLU A 22 -29.53 -6.56 -19.26
CA GLU A 22 -28.36 -7.37 -18.95
C GLU A 22 -27.19 -6.41 -18.65
N GLU A 23 -27.04 -6.00 -17.40
CA GLU A 23 -25.82 -5.37 -16.91
C GLU A 23 -24.70 -6.39 -17.08
N GLU A 24 -23.93 -6.26 -18.16
CA GLU A 24 -22.66 -6.95 -18.34
C GLU A 24 -21.76 -6.55 -17.17
N ASP A 25 -21.71 -7.40 -16.14
CA ASP A 25 -20.73 -7.32 -15.07
C ASP A 25 -19.33 -7.35 -15.72
N GLU A 26 -18.77 -6.16 -15.97
CA GLU A 26 -17.36 -5.99 -16.29
C GLU A 26 -16.57 -6.66 -15.17
N MET A 27 -16.08 -7.87 -15.43
CA MET A 27 -15.18 -8.58 -14.54
C MET A 27 -13.89 -7.74 -14.45
N VAL A 28 -13.87 -6.82 -13.48
CA VAL A 28 -12.67 -6.07 -13.14
C VAL A 28 -11.63 -7.10 -12.72
N ASN A 29 -10.67 -7.37 -13.60
CA ASN A 29 -9.45 -8.07 -13.25
C ASN A 29 -8.76 -7.22 -12.18
N VAL A 30 -9.03 -7.50 -10.91
CA VAL A 30 -8.27 -6.96 -9.79
C VAL A 30 -6.91 -7.63 -9.89
N GLU A 31 -6.02 -7.04 -10.69
CA GLU A 31 -4.60 -7.37 -10.64
C GLU A 31 -4.21 -7.27 -9.16
N ASN A 32 -3.79 -8.38 -8.58
CA ASN A 32 -3.40 -8.46 -7.20
C ASN A 32 -2.06 -7.74 -7.05
N VAL A 33 -2.10 -6.40 -7.05
CA VAL A 33 -0.92 -5.57 -6.96
C VAL A 33 -0.34 -5.73 -5.57
N GLN A 34 0.82 -6.38 -5.50
CA GLN A 34 1.53 -6.55 -4.25
C GLN A 34 1.97 -5.18 -3.73
N PRO A 35 1.83 -4.92 -2.41
CA PRO A 35 2.18 -3.63 -1.86
C PRO A 35 3.67 -3.38 -1.99
N GLU A 36 4.04 -2.15 -2.33
CA GLU A 36 5.43 -1.72 -2.38
C GLU A 36 5.88 -1.19 -1.01
N ILE A 37 7.19 -1.23 -0.76
CA ILE A 37 7.78 -0.73 0.49
C ILE A 37 8.68 0.46 0.16
N LEU A 38 8.40 1.62 0.74
CA LEU A 38 9.27 2.79 0.66
C LEU A 38 10.04 2.94 1.97
N ILE A 39 11.37 3.00 1.89
CA ILE A 39 12.25 3.30 3.02
C ILE A 39 12.73 4.74 2.91
N CYS A 40 12.36 5.59 3.85
CA CYS A 40 12.89 6.94 3.98
C CYS A 40 13.83 6.98 5.17
N GLY A 41 15.11 7.28 4.98
CA GLY A 41 16.06 7.24 6.10
C GLY A 41 17.34 8.03 5.94
N ASP A 42 18.08 8.12 7.03
CA ASP A 42 19.43 8.69 7.05
C ASP A 42 20.48 7.63 6.66
N SER A 43 21.74 7.83 7.03
CA SER A 43 22.81 6.86 6.77
C SER A 43 22.53 5.44 7.28
N HIS A 44 21.67 5.25 8.27
CA HIS A 44 21.33 3.93 8.80
C HIS A 44 20.43 3.11 7.86
N GLY A 45 19.71 3.77 6.94
CA GLY A 45 18.90 3.09 5.92
C GLY A 45 19.66 2.67 4.67
N ARG A 46 20.98 2.96 4.60
CA ARG A 46 21.81 2.63 3.43
C ARG A 46 21.75 1.14 3.11
N ASP A 47 21.60 0.82 1.83
CA ASP A 47 21.53 -0.53 1.26
C ASP A 47 20.37 -1.41 1.78
N LEU A 48 19.49 -0.89 2.64
CA LEU A 48 18.39 -1.67 3.23
C LEU A 48 17.41 -2.16 2.16
N ALA A 49 17.03 -1.28 1.22
CA ALA A 49 16.19 -1.65 0.08
C ALA A 49 16.83 -2.73 -0.80
N TYR A 50 18.14 -2.63 -1.07
CA TYR A 50 18.88 -3.64 -1.82
C TYR A 50 18.82 -5.02 -1.13
N HIS A 51 19.10 -5.05 0.17
CA HIS A 51 19.08 -6.29 0.95
C HIS A 51 17.68 -6.89 1.07
N LEU A 52 16.63 -6.06 1.23
CA LEU A 52 15.25 -6.52 1.30
C LEU A 52 14.76 -7.10 -0.02
N ASN A 53 15.04 -6.42 -1.15
CA ASN A 53 14.75 -6.95 -2.48
C ASN A 53 15.51 -8.24 -2.79
N LYS A 54 16.73 -8.39 -2.25
CA LYS A 54 17.50 -9.63 -2.40
C LYS A 54 16.93 -10.78 -1.57
N ALA A 55 16.42 -10.48 -0.37
CA ALA A 55 15.92 -11.48 0.58
C ALA A 55 14.46 -11.90 0.32
N ARG A 56 13.61 -10.99 -0.21
CA ARG A 56 12.18 -11.22 -0.44
C ARG A 56 11.81 -11.06 -1.91
N LYS A 57 10.92 -11.91 -2.41
CA LYS A 57 10.42 -11.87 -3.79
C LYS A 57 9.01 -11.28 -3.96
N SER A 58 8.30 -11.02 -2.86
CA SER A 58 6.87 -10.70 -2.86
C SER A 58 6.54 -9.22 -2.78
N ASN A 59 7.53 -8.34 -2.57
CA ASN A 59 7.29 -6.91 -2.42
C ASN A 59 8.50 -6.19 -2.97
N LYS A 60 8.27 -5.19 -3.82
CA LYS A 60 9.32 -4.31 -4.32
C LYS A 60 9.60 -3.25 -3.27
N THR A 61 10.88 -3.06 -2.95
CA THR A 61 11.33 -2.09 -1.95
C THR A 61 12.14 -0.99 -2.60
N PHE A 62 11.85 0.26 -2.26
CA PHE A 62 12.57 1.47 -2.69
C PHE A 62 13.18 2.15 -1.48
N GLY A 63 14.25 2.92 -1.71
CA GLY A 63 14.95 3.63 -0.65
C GLY A 63 15.24 5.08 -1.05
N PHE A 64 14.68 6.02 -0.30
CA PHE A 64 15.11 7.41 -0.25
C PHE A 64 16.05 7.60 0.94
N ILE A 65 17.35 7.70 0.67
CA ILE A 65 18.38 7.78 1.70
C ILE A 65 19.10 9.12 1.62
N LYS A 66 19.02 9.92 2.69
CA LYS A 66 19.71 11.22 2.81
C LYS A 66 20.69 11.18 4.00
N PRO A 67 21.97 10.83 3.78
CA PRO A 67 22.97 10.77 4.85
C PRO A 67 23.10 12.12 5.59
N GLY A 68 23.10 12.07 6.93
CA GLY A 68 23.13 13.27 7.79
C GLY A 68 21.83 14.09 7.78
N GLY A 69 20.81 13.64 7.05
CA GLY A 69 19.48 14.22 7.03
C GLY A 69 18.79 14.07 8.39
N ARG A 70 18.08 15.13 8.78
CA ARG A 70 17.18 15.14 9.95
C ARG A 70 15.82 14.56 9.57
N SER A 71 14.93 14.41 10.54
CA SER A 71 13.57 13.90 10.30
C SER A 71 12.81 14.77 9.30
N LYS A 72 12.90 16.11 9.40
CA LYS A 72 12.32 17.05 8.42
C LYS A 72 12.89 16.94 7.01
N ASP A 73 14.15 16.54 6.89
CA ASP A 73 14.81 16.36 5.60
C ASP A 73 14.36 15.07 4.91
N ILE A 74 14.06 14.04 5.71
CA ILE A 74 13.70 12.69 5.28
C ILE A 74 12.20 12.58 4.99
N LEU A 75 11.37 13.20 5.84
CA LEU A 75 9.91 13.19 5.75
C LEU A 75 9.34 14.37 4.96
N ASN A 76 10.17 15.07 4.17
CA ASN A 76 9.68 16.12 3.29
C ASN A 76 8.79 15.50 2.20
N HIS A 77 7.54 15.98 2.12
CA HIS A 77 6.53 15.55 1.15
C HIS A 77 7.04 15.63 -0.30
N GLU A 78 7.83 16.65 -0.62
CA GLU A 78 8.40 16.85 -1.96
C GLU A 78 9.26 15.67 -2.42
N ASN A 79 9.87 14.91 -1.49
CA ASN A 79 10.67 13.73 -1.83
C ASN A 79 9.82 12.50 -2.15
N ILE A 80 8.54 12.51 -1.79
CA ILE A 80 7.64 11.34 -1.81
C ILE A 80 6.53 11.52 -2.85
N GLU A 81 6.18 12.76 -3.19
CA GLU A 81 5.07 13.11 -4.08
C GLU A 81 5.17 12.48 -5.48
N GLU A 82 6.38 12.30 -6.00
CA GLU A 82 6.61 11.68 -7.33
C GLU A 82 6.47 10.15 -7.32
N LEU A 83 6.37 9.50 -6.15
CA LEU A 83 6.40 8.04 -6.03
C LEU A 83 5.05 7.36 -6.28
N ASN A 84 3.96 8.11 -6.53
CA ASN A 84 2.61 7.60 -6.82
C ASN A 84 2.19 6.44 -5.88
N LEU A 85 2.41 6.63 -4.57
CA LEU A 85 2.13 5.60 -3.57
C LEU A 85 0.63 5.30 -3.46
N LYS A 86 0.30 4.01 -3.33
CA LYS A 86 -1.05 3.51 -3.08
C LYS A 86 -1.30 3.39 -1.58
N GLU A 87 -2.56 3.36 -1.18
CA GLU A 87 -2.95 3.19 0.24
C GLU A 87 -2.46 1.86 0.84
N SER A 88 -2.29 0.83 0.00
CA SER A 88 -1.75 -0.47 0.40
C SER A 88 -0.24 -0.47 0.65
N ASP A 89 0.48 0.55 0.17
CA ASP A 89 1.94 0.59 0.24
C ASP A 89 2.44 0.92 1.65
N ILE A 90 3.66 0.48 1.95
CA ILE A 90 4.22 0.53 3.29
C ILE A 90 5.35 1.55 3.32
N LEU A 91 5.20 2.57 4.17
CA LEU A 91 6.28 3.50 4.49
C LEU A 91 7.05 3.03 5.73
N VAL A 92 8.37 2.93 5.60
CA VAL A 92 9.30 2.67 6.70
C VAL A 92 10.20 3.89 6.86
N SER A 93 10.10 4.55 8.02
CA SER A 93 10.93 5.71 8.35
C SER A 93 12.08 5.33 9.29
N VAL A 94 13.31 5.68 8.92
CA VAL A 94 14.53 5.49 9.71
C VAL A 94 15.23 6.84 9.88
N CYS A 95 14.73 7.64 10.81
CA CYS A 95 15.24 8.99 11.12
C CYS A 95 15.27 9.26 12.64
N GLY A 96 15.69 10.45 13.05
CA GLY A 96 15.74 10.86 14.47
C GLY A 96 17.16 10.88 15.07
N ALA A 97 18.07 10.05 14.57
CA ALA A 97 19.44 9.99 15.10
C ALA A 97 20.18 11.34 14.95
N ASN A 98 20.04 11.99 13.80
CA ASN A 98 20.66 13.30 13.53
C ASN A 98 19.94 14.46 14.23
N ASP A 99 18.64 14.32 14.51
CA ASP A 99 17.86 15.30 15.26
C ASP A 99 18.33 15.35 16.73
N VAL A 100 18.52 14.18 17.33
CA VAL A 100 19.09 14.06 18.69
C VAL A 100 20.55 14.55 18.72
N ALA A 101 21.39 14.11 17.78
CA ALA A 101 22.80 14.48 17.75
C ALA A 101 23.04 16.00 17.59
N LYS A 102 22.10 16.72 16.98
CA LYS A 102 22.15 18.18 16.77
C LYS A 102 21.36 18.97 17.82
N ASN A 103 20.84 18.32 18.86
CA ASN A 103 20.03 18.92 19.92
C ASN A 103 18.76 19.64 19.40
N GLU A 104 18.19 19.12 18.29
CA GLU A 104 16.99 19.64 17.63
C GLU A 104 15.84 18.62 17.72
N ALA A 105 15.84 17.75 18.74
CA ALA A 105 14.78 16.74 18.93
C ALA A 105 13.36 17.34 19.00
N ASN A 106 13.25 18.64 19.33
CA ASN A 106 11.98 19.36 19.40
C ASN A 106 11.45 19.84 18.03
N GLU A 107 12.23 19.76 16.95
CA GLU A 107 11.81 20.18 15.60
C GLU A 107 11.09 19.07 14.82
N ALA A 108 10.93 17.88 15.41
CA ALA A 108 10.31 16.73 14.76
C ALA A 108 8.77 16.79 14.68
N LEU A 109 8.17 17.97 14.76
CA LEU A 109 6.71 18.20 14.75
C LEU A 109 6.28 19.06 13.55
#